data_AF-H1Y3U3-F1
#
_entry.id   AF-H1Y3U3-F1
#
_cell.length_a   1.000
_cell.length_b   1.000
_cell.length_c   1.000
_cell.angle_alpha   90.00
_cell.angle_beta   90.00
_cell.angle_gamma   90.00
#
_symmetry.space_group_name_H-M   'P 1'
#
loop_
_entity.id
_entity.type
_entity.pdbx_description
1 polymer ?
#
loop_
_entity_poly.entity_id
_entity_poly.type
_entity_poly.pdbx_seq_one_letter_code
_entity_poly.pdbx_strand_id
1 'polypeptide(L)'
;MQYAQAQNKKLSESTGFIIYTGEDIVPMQVLFIPAKIEETLEKTIEINFNGKTVNMAYSLFFVQIGRILPNLSEVMQKISYMPAKYGLIENPAKICIGKFVFDLSYAENKDPDTPEDTTIHSTVINISGRTYQLKVMDWPDANGAPKLFIKLP
;
A
#
# COMPACT_ATOMS: atom_id res chain seq x y z
N MET A 1 -18.72 -7.85 -4.24
CA MET A 1 -18.82 -7.95 -5.71
C MET A 1 -20.22 -7.62 -6.26
N GLN A 2 -21.32 -8.15 -5.70
CA GLN A 2 -22.69 -7.81 -6.17
C GLN A 2 -23.03 -6.30 -6.13
N TYR A 3 -22.56 -5.56 -5.12
CA TYR A 3 -22.76 -4.10 -5.03
C TYR A 3 -22.01 -3.30 -6.11
N ALA A 4 -20.88 -3.79 -6.62
CA ALA A 4 -20.10 -3.13 -7.66
C ALA A 4 -20.72 -3.31 -9.05
N GLN A 5 -21.27 -4.50 -9.33
CA GLN A 5 -22.03 -4.80 -10.54
C GLN A 5 -23.32 -3.98 -10.62
N ALA A 6 -24.00 -3.75 -9.49
CA ALA A 6 -25.21 -2.93 -9.44
C ALA A 6 -24.97 -1.42 -9.70
N GLN A 7 -23.71 -0.95 -9.62
CA GLN A 7 -23.33 0.46 -9.80
C GLN A 7 -22.38 0.71 -10.99
N ASN A 8 -22.18 -0.27 -11.88
CA ASN A 8 -21.22 -0.18 -12.99
C ASN A 8 -19.80 0.22 -12.57
N LYS A 9 -19.39 -0.07 -11.33
CA LYS A 9 -18.06 0.30 -10.85
C LYS A 9 -17.02 -0.64 -11.44
N LYS A 10 -16.03 -0.08 -12.14
CA LYS A 10 -14.86 -0.83 -12.59
C LYS A 10 -13.88 -0.95 -11.44
N LEU A 11 -13.75 -2.15 -10.89
CA LEU A 11 -12.82 -2.43 -9.81
C LEU A 11 -11.54 -3.06 -10.35
N SER A 12 -10.41 -2.65 -9.81
CA SER A 12 -9.11 -3.29 -10.02
C SER A 12 -8.57 -3.79 -8.70
N GLU A 13 -7.82 -4.89 -8.73
CA GLU A 13 -7.16 -5.45 -7.55
C GLU A 13 -5.65 -5.44 -7.76
N SER A 14 -4.91 -4.95 -6.77
CA SER A 14 -3.45 -5.09 -6.77
C SER A 14 -3.00 -5.68 -5.44
N THR A 15 -2.09 -6.65 -5.55
CA THR A 15 -1.52 -7.35 -4.39
C THR A 15 -0.08 -6.89 -4.21
N GLY A 16 0.36 -6.78 -2.97
CA GLY A 16 1.71 -6.35 -2.68
C GLY A 16 2.01 -6.18 -1.21
N PHE A 17 3.14 -5.55 -0.94
CA PHE A 17 3.51 -5.15 0.41
C PHE A 17 2.78 -3.89 0.82
N ILE A 18 2.42 -3.84 2.09
CA ILE A 18 1.86 -2.66 2.73
C ILE A 18 2.75 -2.32 3.91
N ILE A 19 3.26 -1.10 3.88
CA ILE A 19 4.15 -0.57 4.89
C ILE A 19 3.40 0.50 5.66
N TYR A 20 3.25 0.27 6.95
CA TYR A 20 2.66 1.17 7.92
C TYR A 20 3.82 1.94 8.56
N THR A 21 3.90 3.24 8.27
CA THR A 21 4.92 4.11 8.85
C THR A 21 4.38 4.77 10.10
N GLY A 22 5.13 4.71 11.21
CA GLY A 22 4.71 5.25 12.49
C GLY A 22 4.03 4.22 13.39
N GLU A 23 3.49 4.71 14.50
CA GLU A 23 2.99 3.86 15.60
C GLU A 23 1.46 3.76 15.66
N ASP A 24 0.76 4.57 14.86
CA ASP A 24 -0.70 4.62 14.84
C ASP A 24 -1.32 3.25 14.56
N ILE A 25 -2.39 2.92 15.30
CA ILE A 25 -3.13 1.67 15.10
C ILE A 25 -3.83 1.68 13.74
N VAL A 26 -4.40 2.83 13.35
CA VAL A 26 -4.98 3.04 12.03
C VAL A 26 -4.21 4.20 11.39
N PRO A 27 -3.35 3.94 10.41
CA PRO A 27 -2.55 4.98 9.79
C PRO A 27 -3.43 5.90 8.95
N MET A 28 -3.01 7.15 8.79
CA MET A 28 -3.60 8.04 7.79
C MET A 28 -3.17 7.67 6.37
N GLN A 29 -1.96 7.17 6.23
CA GLN A 29 -1.30 6.86 4.96
C GLN A 29 -0.46 5.60 5.10
N VAL A 30 -0.41 4.80 4.05
CA VAL A 30 0.49 3.65 3.96
C VAL A 30 1.28 3.73 2.66
N LEU A 31 2.43 3.05 2.63
CA LEU A 31 3.13 2.79 1.38
C LEU A 31 2.73 1.43 0.85
N PHE A 32 2.46 1.36 -0.44
CA PHE A 32 2.10 0.14 -1.14
C PHE A 32 3.12 -0.18 -2.23
N ILE A 33 3.66 -1.38 -2.22
CA ILE A 33 4.58 -1.86 -3.26
C ILE A 33 3.90 -3.06 -3.94
N PRO A 34 3.38 -2.89 -5.16
CA PRO A 34 2.86 -4.01 -5.94
C PRO A 34 3.92 -5.09 -6.06
N ALA A 35 3.55 -6.32 -5.71
CA ALA A 35 4.48 -7.43 -5.68
C ALA A 35 3.79 -8.73 -6.06
N LYS A 36 4.54 -9.63 -6.70
CA LYS A 36 4.10 -11.01 -6.86
C LYS A 36 4.32 -11.73 -5.54
N ILE A 37 3.25 -12.27 -4.97
CA ILE A 37 3.26 -12.94 -3.67
C ILE A 37 3.72 -14.38 -3.83
N GLU A 38 4.65 -14.77 -2.99
CA GLU A 38 5.20 -16.12 -2.90
C GLU A 38 4.72 -16.78 -1.60
N GLU A 39 5.07 -18.05 -1.39
CA GLU A 39 4.56 -18.86 -0.28
C GLU A 39 4.78 -18.25 1.12
N THR A 40 5.82 -17.44 1.30
CA THR A 40 6.11 -16.78 2.58
C THR A 40 6.45 -15.29 2.40
N LEU A 41 6.23 -14.51 3.46
CA LEU A 41 6.59 -13.09 3.49
C LEU A 41 8.09 -12.89 3.26
N GLU A 42 8.93 -13.73 3.85
CA GLU A 42 10.39 -13.68 3.70
C GLU A 42 10.82 -13.96 2.26
N LYS A 43 10.28 -15.01 1.61
CA LYS A 43 10.57 -15.31 0.20
C LYS A 43 10.09 -14.18 -0.71
N THR A 44 8.91 -13.62 -0.42
CA THR A 44 8.36 -12.51 -1.18
C THR A 44 9.29 -11.28 -1.04
N ILE A 45 9.75 -10.96 0.16
CA ILE A 45 10.71 -9.87 0.39
C ILE A 45 12.00 -10.14 -0.36
N GLU A 46 12.56 -11.34 -0.25
CA GLU A 46 13.79 -11.69 -0.93
C GLU A 46 13.67 -11.50 -2.44
N ILE A 47 12.63 -12.03 -3.07
CA ILE A 47 12.45 -11.95 -4.53
C ILE A 47 12.21 -10.51 -5.00
N ASN A 48 11.37 -9.74 -4.30
CA ASN A 48 10.99 -8.39 -4.73
C ASN A 48 12.05 -7.34 -4.34
N PHE A 49 12.84 -7.58 -3.30
CA PHE A 49 13.83 -6.61 -2.80
C PHE A 49 15.30 -6.98 -3.05
N ASN A 50 15.68 -8.23 -3.36
CA ASN A 50 17.08 -8.58 -3.70
C ASN A 50 17.48 -8.23 -5.15
N GLY A 51 16.56 -7.79 -6.00
CA GLY A 51 16.92 -7.23 -7.30
C GLY A 51 17.68 -5.92 -7.12
N LYS A 52 18.73 -5.65 -7.90
CA LYS A 52 19.42 -4.34 -7.97
C LYS A 52 18.50 -3.17 -8.39
N THR A 53 17.21 -3.42 -8.51
CA THR A 53 16.15 -2.50 -8.89
C THR A 53 15.65 -1.74 -7.68
N VAL A 54 15.61 -0.41 -7.82
CA VAL A 54 14.95 0.46 -6.86
C VAL A 54 13.45 0.13 -6.86
N ASN A 55 12.90 -0.20 -5.70
CA ASN A 55 11.48 -0.53 -5.58
C ASN A 55 10.65 0.75 -5.57
N MET A 56 9.62 0.82 -6.42
CA MET A 56 8.64 1.89 -6.39
C MET A 56 7.56 1.57 -5.35
N ALA A 57 7.44 2.46 -4.37
CA ALA A 57 6.40 2.44 -3.35
C ALA A 57 5.43 3.59 -3.64
N TYR A 58 4.15 3.32 -3.45
CA TYR A 58 3.10 4.28 -3.70
C TYR A 58 2.43 4.70 -2.40
N SER A 59 2.37 6.00 -2.18
CA SER A 59 1.63 6.61 -1.11
C SER A 59 0.13 6.42 -1.34
N LEU A 60 -0.56 5.81 -0.38
CA LEU A 60 -2.00 5.59 -0.40
C LEU A 60 -2.64 6.16 0.88
N PHE A 61 -3.63 7.04 0.71
CA PHE A 61 -4.43 7.54 1.82
C PHE A 61 -5.37 6.46 2.36
N PHE A 62 -5.10 6.02 3.57
CA PHE A 62 -5.81 4.94 4.25
C PHE A 62 -7.07 5.44 5.00
N VAL A 63 -7.17 6.76 5.23
CA VAL A 63 -8.30 7.42 5.91
C VAL A 63 -9.65 7.05 5.30
N GLN A 64 -9.75 6.93 3.97
CA GLN A 64 -11.03 6.57 3.33
C GLN A 64 -11.49 5.16 3.68
N ILE A 65 -10.56 4.22 3.82
CA ILE A 65 -10.85 2.84 4.24
C ILE A 65 -11.30 2.81 5.70
N GLY A 66 -10.67 3.63 6.56
CA GLY A 66 -11.07 3.80 7.95
C GLY A 66 -12.51 4.27 8.15
N ARG A 67 -13.04 5.08 7.23
CA ARG A 67 -14.45 5.53 7.28
C ARG A 67 -15.45 4.44 6.89
N ILE A 68 -15.02 3.48 6.07
CA ILE A 68 -15.88 2.40 5.55
C ILE A 68 -15.92 1.20 6.51
N LEU A 69 -14.85 0.99 7.29
CA LEU A 69 -14.70 -0.13 8.22
C LEU A 69 -14.68 0.35 9.69
N PRO A 70 -15.83 0.37 10.39
CA PRO A 70 -15.92 0.90 11.76
C PRO A 70 -15.10 0.10 12.78
N ASN A 71 -14.78 -1.16 12.49
CA ASN A 71 -13.95 -2.04 13.33
C ASN A 71 -12.50 -2.18 12.81
N LEU A 72 -12.04 -1.27 11.95
CA LEU A 72 -10.71 -1.37 11.32
C LEU A 72 -9.57 -1.47 12.34
N SER A 73 -9.66 -0.75 13.46
CA SER A 73 -8.65 -0.81 14.54
C SER A 73 -8.49 -2.24 15.09
N GLU A 74 -9.60 -2.94 15.38
CA GLU A 74 -9.56 -4.33 15.86
C GLU A 74 -9.06 -5.29 14.78
N VAL A 75 -9.43 -5.06 13.52
CA VAL A 75 -8.94 -5.85 12.38
C VAL A 75 -7.42 -5.70 12.28
N MET A 76 -6.92 -4.47 12.36
CA MET A 76 -5.49 -4.18 12.27
C MET A 76 -4.69 -4.75 13.44
N GLN A 77 -5.22 -4.74 14.66
CA GLN A 77 -4.56 -5.37 15.82
C GLN A 77 -4.40 -6.89 15.68
N LYS A 78 -5.27 -7.55 14.91
CA LYS A 78 -5.20 -9.00 14.66
C LYS A 78 -4.28 -9.36 13.49
N ILE A 79 -3.77 -8.37 12.76
CA ILE A 79 -2.86 -8.60 11.65
C ILE A 79 -1.47 -8.90 12.19
N SER A 80 -0.92 -10.06 11.84
CA SER A 80 0.52 -10.31 11.96
C SER A 80 1.30 -9.41 11.02
N TYR A 81 2.29 -8.71 11.57
CA TYR A 81 3.21 -7.85 10.84
C TYR A 81 4.64 -8.31 11.08
N MET A 82 5.50 -8.06 10.11
CA MET A 82 6.94 -8.09 10.33
C MET A 82 7.40 -6.68 10.75
N PRO A 83 8.23 -6.56 11.81
CA PRO A 83 8.78 -5.28 12.20
C PRO A 83 9.76 -4.76 11.13
N ALA A 84 9.72 -3.46 10.88
CA ALA A 84 10.60 -2.76 9.95
C ALA A 84 10.97 -1.39 10.52
N LYS A 85 11.90 -0.70 9.87
CA LYS A 85 12.22 0.71 10.13
C LYS A 85 12.18 1.50 8.83
N TYR A 86 11.63 2.70 8.85
CA TYR A 86 11.43 3.54 7.68
C TYR A 86 12.19 4.86 7.76
N GLY A 87 12.82 5.23 6.66
CA GLY A 87 13.58 6.47 6.52
C GLY A 87 14.95 6.44 7.19
N LEU A 88 15.70 7.52 7.00
CA LEU A 88 17.09 7.65 7.46
C LEU A 88 17.21 7.70 9.00
N ILE A 89 16.16 8.18 9.68
CA ILE A 89 16.09 8.22 11.15
C ILE A 89 15.50 6.95 11.75
N GLU A 90 15.29 5.90 10.94
CA GLU A 90 14.83 4.59 11.38
C GLU A 90 13.53 4.60 12.19
N ASN A 91 12.54 5.39 11.76
CA ASN A 91 11.23 5.41 12.40
C ASN A 91 10.61 4.01 12.44
N PRO A 92 9.94 3.60 13.53
CA PRO A 92 9.23 2.33 13.59
C PRO A 92 8.26 2.18 12.42
N ALA A 93 8.30 1.01 11.79
CA ALA A 93 7.40 0.64 10.72
C ALA A 93 6.98 -0.82 10.84
N LYS A 94 5.90 -1.17 10.16
CA LYS A 94 5.38 -2.54 10.10
C LYS A 94 5.11 -2.88 8.66
N ILE A 95 5.43 -4.10 8.24
CA ILE A 95 5.15 -4.60 6.88
C ILE A 95 4.28 -5.85 6.94
N CYS A 96 3.31 -5.92 6.02
CA CYS A 96 2.57 -7.14 5.74
C CYS A 96 2.30 -7.27 4.24
N ILE A 97 1.79 -8.43 3.83
CA ILE A 97 1.24 -8.61 2.49
C ILE A 97 -0.27 -8.38 2.52
N GLY A 98 -0.76 -7.75 1.48
CA GLY A 98 -2.19 -7.62 1.29
C GLY A 98 -2.56 -7.23 -0.11
N LYS A 99 -3.84 -6.96 -0.26
CA LYS A 99 -4.48 -6.61 -1.51
C LYS A 99 -5.30 -5.35 -1.31
N PHE A 100 -5.10 -4.39 -2.20
CA PHE A 100 -5.99 -3.25 -2.36
C PHE A 100 -6.99 -3.51 -3.48
N VAL A 101 -8.21 -3.03 -3.26
CA VAL A 101 -9.23 -2.91 -4.30
C VAL A 101 -9.38 -1.43 -4.61
N PHE A 102 -9.23 -1.09 -5.89
CA PHE A 102 -9.31 0.27 -6.42
C PHE A 102 -10.57 0.44 -7.25
N ASP A 103 -11.18 1.62 -7.17
CA ASP A 103 -12.32 2.03 -7.99
C ASP A 103 -11.82 2.92 -9.13
N LEU A 104 -11.78 2.37 -10.34
CA LEU A 104 -11.32 3.03 -11.56
C LEU A 104 -12.32 4.08 -12.05
N SER A 105 -13.57 4.03 -11.59
CA SER A 105 -14.60 5.01 -11.97
C SER A 105 -14.20 6.44 -11.54
N TYR A 106 -13.28 6.57 -10.56
CA TYR A 106 -12.72 7.86 -10.18
C TYR A 106 -11.85 8.48 -11.28
N ALA A 107 -11.02 7.68 -11.96
CA ALA A 107 -10.16 8.15 -13.04
C ALA A 107 -10.96 8.68 -14.24
N GLU A 108 -12.14 8.09 -14.49
CA GLU A 108 -13.04 8.48 -15.58
C GLU A 108 -13.75 9.82 -15.31
N ASN A 109 -13.84 10.26 -14.06
CA ASN A 109 -14.58 11.46 -13.65
C ASN A 109 -13.67 12.62 -13.17
N LYS A 110 -12.35 12.44 -13.20
CA LYS A 110 -11.40 13.50 -12.79
C LYS A 110 -11.30 14.55 -13.89
N ASP A 111 -11.20 15.81 -13.50
CA ASP A 111 -10.89 16.91 -14.41
C ASP A 111 -9.51 16.67 -15.04
N PRO A 112 -9.41 16.55 -16.38
CA PRO A 112 -8.14 16.31 -17.08
C PRO A 112 -7.12 17.44 -16.86
N ASP A 113 -7.57 18.63 -16.46
CA ASP A 113 -6.69 19.77 -16.18
C ASP A 113 -6.12 19.76 -14.76
N THR A 114 -6.52 18.81 -13.90
CA THR A 114 -5.93 18.66 -12.56
C THR A 114 -4.61 17.87 -12.66
N PRO A 115 -3.44 18.53 -12.50
CA PRO A 115 -2.16 17.87 -12.64
C PRO A 115 -2.01 16.74 -11.61
N GLU A 116 -1.47 15.61 -12.03
CA GLU A 116 -1.03 14.56 -11.10
C GLU A 116 0.28 14.99 -10.44
N ASP A 117 0.39 14.77 -9.12
CA ASP A 117 1.68 14.91 -8.44
C ASP A 117 2.58 13.74 -8.87
N THR A 118 3.65 14.08 -9.58
CA THR A 118 4.64 13.12 -10.08
C THR A 118 5.95 13.19 -9.29
N THR A 119 5.94 13.85 -8.13
CA THR A 119 7.12 14.01 -7.28
C THR A 119 7.58 12.67 -6.74
N ILE A 120 8.79 12.26 -7.12
CA ILE A 120 9.44 11.05 -6.62
C ILE A 120 10.47 11.44 -5.57
N HIS A 121 10.36 10.89 -4.37
CA HIS A 121 11.38 11.02 -3.33
C HIS A 121 12.05 9.67 -3.04
N SER A 122 13.33 9.70 -2.65
CA SER A 122 14.08 8.49 -2.30
C SER A 122 14.12 8.33 -0.79
N THR A 123 13.96 7.10 -0.32
CA THR A 123 13.98 6.74 1.10
C THR A 123 14.52 5.31 1.26
N VAL A 124 14.62 4.85 2.50
CA VAL A 124 15.07 3.50 2.82
C VAL A 124 14.06 2.79 3.71
N ILE A 125 14.03 1.46 3.60
CA ILE A 125 13.37 0.59 4.56
C ILE A 125 14.36 -0.45 5.06
N ASN A 126 14.45 -0.62 6.38
CA ASN A 126 15.20 -1.69 7.00
C ASN A 126 14.24 -2.81 7.41
N ILE A 127 14.48 -4.02 6.92
CA ILE A 127 13.69 -5.21 7.23
C ILE A 127 14.66 -6.32 7.62
N SER A 128 14.49 -6.86 8.83
CA SER A 128 15.32 -7.96 9.35
C SER A 128 16.83 -7.68 9.26
N GLY A 129 17.24 -6.43 9.53
CA GLY A 129 18.64 -6.00 9.52
C GLY A 129 19.22 -5.70 8.13
N ARG A 130 18.42 -5.79 7.05
CA ARG A 130 18.82 -5.43 5.69
C ARG A 130 18.17 -4.12 5.27
N THR A 131 18.96 -3.23 4.68
CA THR A 131 18.49 -1.93 4.18
C THR A 131 18.21 -2.01 2.69
N TYR A 132 17.00 -1.61 2.30
CA TYR A 132 16.56 -1.56 0.91
C TYR A 132 16.21 -0.12 0.51
N GLN A 133 16.56 0.24 -0.73
CA GLN A 133 16.26 1.55 -1.30
C GLN A 133 14.86 1.57 -1.90
N LEU A 134 14.08 2.60 -1.57
CA LEU A 134 12.75 2.85 -2.10
C LEU A 134 12.70 4.19 -2.83
N LYS A 135 11.98 4.22 -3.95
CA LYS A 135 11.43 5.45 -4.52
C LYS A 135 9.97 5.51 -4.13
N VAL A 136 9.51 6.65 -3.64
CA VAL A 136 8.14 6.86 -3.22
C VAL A 136 7.53 7.97 -4.06
N MET A 137 6.31 7.73 -4.55
CA MET A 137 5.47 8.73 -5.20
C MET A 137 4.02 8.51 -4.79
N ASP A 138 3.14 9.46 -5.10
CA ASP A 138 1.70 9.25 -4.93
C ASP A 138 1.17 8.22 -5.93
N TRP A 139 0.13 7.49 -5.52
CA TRP A 139 -0.54 6.54 -6.41
C TRP A 139 -1.20 7.29 -7.57
N PRO A 140 -0.88 6.94 -8.84
CA PRO A 140 -1.46 7.62 -9.99
C PRO A 140 -2.98 7.50 -10.00
N ASP A 141 -3.69 8.61 -10.27
CA ASP A 141 -5.16 8.62 -10.24
C ASP A 141 -5.74 7.71 -11.34
N ALA A 142 -5.02 7.56 -12.46
CA ALA A 142 -5.34 6.60 -13.52
C ALA A 142 -5.50 5.15 -13.03
N ASN A 143 -4.87 4.79 -11.90
CA ASN A 143 -4.96 3.47 -11.31
C ASN A 143 -6.14 3.32 -10.32
N GLY A 144 -6.96 4.36 -10.17
CA GLY A 144 -8.17 4.38 -9.36
C GLY A 144 -7.93 4.66 -7.87
N ALA A 145 -9.00 5.04 -7.18
CA ALA A 145 -8.96 5.37 -5.77
C ALA A 145 -9.05 4.11 -4.89
N PRO A 146 -8.25 3.96 -3.83
CA PRO A 146 -8.32 2.82 -2.92
C PRO A 146 -9.67 2.81 -2.17
N LYS A 147 -10.37 1.66 -2.20
CA LYS A 147 -11.69 1.48 -1.55
C LYS A 147 -11.70 0.42 -0.47
N LEU A 148 -10.93 -0.64 -0.64
CA LEU A 148 -10.90 -1.76 0.30
C LEU A 148 -9.47 -2.26 0.46
N PHE A 149 -9.19 -2.74 1.66
CA PHE A 149 -7.98 -3.46 2.00
C PHE A 149 -8.33 -4.87 2.48
N ILE A 150 -7.61 -5.87 1.96
CA ILE A 150 -7.71 -7.26 2.36
C ILE A 150 -6.29 -7.74 2.69
N LYS A 151 -6.02 -8.10 3.94
CA LYS A 151 -4.78 -8.80 4.27
C LYS A 151 -4.79 -10.19 3.63
N LEU A 152 -3.65 -10.61 3.08
CA LEU A 152 -3.44 -12.00 2.67
C LEU A 152 -2.70 -12.78 3.76
N PRO A 153 -2.90 -14.11 3.84
CA PRO A 153 -2.22 -14.97 4.79
C PRO A 153 -0.70 -14.82 4.76
#